data_AF-A0A6J7ZVP3-F1
#
_entry.id   AF-A0A6J7ZVP3-F1
#
_cell.length_a   1.000
_cell.length_b   1.000
_cell.length_c   1.000
_cell.angle_alpha   90.00
_cell.angle_beta   90.00
_cell.angle_gamma   90.00
#
_symmetry.space_group_name_H-M   'P 1'
#
loop_
_entity.id
_entity.type
_entity.pdbx_description
1 polymer ?
#
loop_
_entity_poly.entity_id
_entity_poly.type
_entity_poly.pdbx_seq_one_letter_code
_entity_poly.pdbx_strand_id
1 'polypeptide(L)'
;MHGEVCNSLRLSTLNQGNIDAEQTPNVYEFYTKLSTFGVSGVTGTFLTFQVKSCRDAAVLLSTATDLISPDFYEIFYGGAGNSKIFLSRNYGINDASFSEANLLDCNNMVALWISWENSKLQTGRGSILGQNKIMEWNDPNTPLDIAGIGIMSAWGSNAEWIFLSGDIGNDARFCGSSGKSLTNTGVTLYTLSVLGCAFKCIVSDACEGFDYNVQLHNCHMIEGTDFLQIGNDIDSILYTKCWSI
;
A
#
# COMPACT_ATOMS: atom_id res chain seq x y z
N MET A 1 -3.64 -22.08 -21.52
CA MET A 1 -4.23 -20.87 -20.92
C MET A 1 -4.22 -21.06 -19.42
N HIS A 2 -3.43 -20.28 -18.70
CA HIS A 2 -3.52 -20.15 -17.25
C HIS A 2 -3.84 -18.68 -16.97
N GLY A 3 -4.80 -18.43 -16.07
CA GLY A 3 -5.22 -17.07 -15.76
C GLY A 3 -4.14 -16.32 -15.01
N GLU A 4 -3.97 -15.04 -15.32
CA GLU A 4 -3.10 -14.15 -14.56
C GLU A 4 -3.66 -14.04 -13.13
N VAL A 5 -2.88 -14.49 -12.14
CA VAL A 5 -3.24 -14.32 -10.73
C VAL A 5 -2.91 -12.87 -10.36
N CYS A 6 -3.92 -12.01 -10.38
CA CYS A 6 -3.80 -10.65 -9.85
C CYS A 6 -3.45 -10.71 -8.36
N ASN A 7 -2.24 -10.27 -8.04
CA ASN A 7 -1.64 -10.46 -6.73
C ASN A 7 -1.92 -9.28 -5.80
N SER A 8 -2.47 -9.57 -4.62
CA SER A 8 -2.81 -8.54 -3.64
C SER A 8 -1.73 -8.40 -2.56
N LEU A 9 -1.39 -7.15 -2.24
CA LEU A 9 -0.50 -6.82 -1.13
C LEU A 9 -1.32 -6.75 0.15
N ARG A 10 -0.95 -7.52 1.18
CA ARG A 10 -1.60 -7.47 2.51
C ARG A 10 -0.66 -6.86 3.54
N LEU A 11 -1.14 -5.84 4.24
CA LEU A 11 -0.40 -5.12 5.29
C LEU A 11 -1.19 -5.15 6.62
N SER A 12 -0.50 -4.90 7.73
CA SER A 12 -1.11 -4.81 9.06
C SER A 12 -0.49 -3.66 9.85
N THR A 13 -1.32 -2.69 10.25
CA THR A 13 -0.92 -1.58 11.12
C THR A 13 -1.40 -1.86 12.55
N LEU A 14 -0.47 -1.79 13.50
CA LEU A 14 -0.73 -1.88 14.94
C LEU A 14 -0.28 -0.56 15.56
N ASN A 15 -1.15 0.12 16.28
CA ASN A 15 -0.78 1.36 16.96
C ASN A 15 -0.69 1.16 18.47
N GLN A 16 0.51 1.40 19.01
CA GLN A 16 0.83 1.23 20.43
C GLN A 16 0.84 2.57 21.20
N GLY A 17 0.63 3.70 20.51
CA GLY A 17 0.45 5.01 21.12
C GLY A 17 -0.93 5.59 20.78
N ASN A 18 -1.52 6.33 21.72
CA ASN A 18 -2.54 7.28 21.31
C ASN A 18 -1.86 8.41 20.54
N ILE A 19 -2.42 8.77 19.38
CA ILE A 19 -2.15 10.07 18.79
C ILE A 19 -3.07 11.06 19.52
N ASP A 20 -2.66 11.38 20.74
CA ASP A 20 -3.21 12.51 21.48
C ASP A 20 -2.75 13.78 20.74
N ALA A 21 -3.71 14.64 20.37
CA ALA A 21 -3.53 15.72 19.37
C ALA A 21 -2.62 16.89 19.82
N GLU A 22 -1.79 16.66 20.84
CA GLU A 22 -0.94 17.65 21.53
C GLU A 22 0.56 17.24 21.53
N GLN A 23 0.92 16.05 21.01
CA GLN A 23 2.32 15.59 20.92
C GLN A 23 2.81 15.37 19.48
N THR A 24 2.93 16.46 18.72
CA THR A 24 3.76 16.50 17.50
C THR A 24 5.26 16.51 17.89
N PRO A 25 6.05 15.57 17.34
CA PRO A 25 7.16 16.05 16.51
C PRO A 25 7.11 15.51 15.07
N ASN A 26 6.77 14.23 14.88
CA ASN A 26 6.77 13.60 13.56
C ASN A 26 5.65 12.57 13.41
N VAL A 27 4.43 13.04 13.13
CA VAL A 27 3.27 12.16 12.86
C VAL A 27 3.49 11.22 11.67
N TYR A 28 4.34 11.62 10.70
CA TYR A 28 4.62 10.84 9.49
C TYR A 28 5.43 9.55 9.77
N GLU A 29 6.12 9.45 10.90
CA GLU A 29 6.87 8.23 11.30
C GLU A 29 5.95 7.06 11.71
N PHE A 30 4.71 7.34 12.12
CA PHE A 30 3.72 6.30 12.46
C PHE A 30 2.99 5.74 11.23
N TYR A 31 3.11 6.40 10.07
CA TYR A 31 2.49 5.98 8.83
C TYR A 31 3.35 4.97 8.08
N THR A 32 2.75 3.82 7.74
CA THR A 32 3.32 2.89 6.76
C THR A 32 3.21 3.52 5.38
N LYS A 33 4.32 4.08 4.89
CA LYS A 33 4.44 4.67 3.55
C LYS A 33 4.15 3.60 2.52
N LEU A 34 3.25 3.83 1.57
CA LEU A 34 2.96 2.90 0.48
C LEU A 34 3.88 3.10 -0.75
N SER A 35 4.70 4.16 -0.75
CA SER A 35 5.76 4.39 -1.75
C SER A 35 6.87 3.33 -1.66
N THR A 36 7.25 2.89 -0.46
CA THR A 36 8.07 1.68 -0.25
C THR A 36 7.33 0.39 -0.61
N PHE A 37 6.09 0.51 -1.11
CA PHE A 37 5.26 -0.58 -1.62
C PHE A 37 4.83 -0.42 -3.10
N GLY A 38 5.47 0.51 -3.84
CA GLY A 38 5.20 0.72 -5.27
C GLY A 38 3.85 1.38 -5.59
N VAL A 39 3.05 1.74 -4.57
CA VAL A 39 1.83 2.52 -4.72
C VAL A 39 2.21 3.99 -4.57
N SER A 40 1.93 4.81 -5.59
CA SER A 40 2.43 6.19 -5.68
C SER A 40 1.30 7.16 -6.00
N GLY A 41 1.30 8.32 -5.33
CA GLY A 41 0.39 9.43 -5.65
C GLY A 41 0.70 10.11 -6.97
N VAL A 42 1.94 9.97 -7.47
CA VAL A 42 2.42 10.62 -8.70
C VAL A 42 1.86 9.97 -9.97
N THR A 43 1.65 8.64 -9.94
CA THR A 43 1.28 7.85 -11.13
C THR A 43 -0.16 7.32 -11.09
N GLY A 44 -0.89 7.55 -9.99
CA GLY A 44 -2.30 7.22 -9.83
C GLY A 44 -3.07 8.38 -9.22
N THR A 45 -4.36 8.50 -9.55
CA THR A 45 -5.24 9.57 -9.05
C THR A 45 -6.33 9.03 -8.10
N PHE A 46 -6.27 7.74 -7.80
CA PHE A 46 -7.12 7.04 -6.84
C PHE A 46 -6.37 5.85 -6.24
N LEU A 47 -6.96 5.28 -5.18
CA LEU A 47 -6.50 4.08 -4.50
C LEU A 47 -7.70 3.24 -4.09
N THR A 48 -7.72 1.99 -4.55
CA THR A 48 -8.68 0.96 -4.13
C THR A 48 -8.04 0.07 -3.08
N PHE A 49 -8.77 -0.23 -2.01
CA PHE A 49 -8.27 -1.07 -0.93
C PHE A 49 -9.39 -1.86 -0.26
N GLN A 50 -9.02 -2.89 0.48
CA GLN A 50 -9.87 -3.50 1.49
C GLN A 50 -9.25 -3.27 2.85
N VAL A 51 -10.08 -3.04 3.87
CA VAL A 51 -9.62 -2.87 5.25
C VAL A 51 -10.52 -3.63 6.21
N LYS A 52 -9.90 -4.33 7.16
CA LYS A 52 -10.55 -4.93 8.33
C LYS A 52 -10.04 -4.21 9.57
N SER A 53 -10.95 -3.56 10.29
CA SER A 53 -10.68 -2.80 11.50
C SER A 53 -12.00 -2.52 12.22
N CYS A 54 -11.99 -2.41 13.54
CA CYS A 54 -13.20 -2.04 14.28
C CYS A 54 -13.60 -0.56 14.10
N ARG A 55 -12.64 0.33 13.84
CA ARG A 55 -12.78 1.80 13.76
C ARG A 55 -11.43 2.45 13.40
N ASP A 56 -11.40 3.75 13.18
CA ASP A 56 -10.18 4.57 13.23
C ASP A 56 -9.04 4.08 12.31
N ALA A 57 -9.36 3.70 11.07
CA ALA A 57 -8.37 3.37 10.04
C ALA A 57 -8.04 4.62 9.21
N ALA A 58 -6.76 4.95 9.01
CA ALA A 58 -6.33 6.22 8.45
C ALA A 58 -5.61 6.04 7.11
N VAL A 59 -5.95 6.90 6.14
CA VAL A 59 -5.18 7.09 4.90
C VAL A 59 -4.65 8.52 4.88
N LEU A 60 -3.36 8.66 4.59
CA LEU A 60 -2.65 9.93 4.44
C LEU A 60 -2.26 10.11 2.97
N LEU A 61 -2.54 11.29 2.42
CA LEU A 61 -2.12 11.71 1.08
C LEU A 61 -1.21 12.93 1.21
N SER A 62 0.06 12.81 0.85
CA SER A 62 1.09 13.85 1.09
C SER A 62 1.67 14.38 -0.22
N THR A 63 2.05 15.65 -0.21
CA THR A 63 2.85 16.27 -1.29
C THR A 63 4.28 15.73 -1.40
N ALA A 64 4.77 14.94 -0.42
CA ALA A 64 6.10 14.32 -0.45
C ALA A 64 6.02 12.78 -0.46
N THR A 65 6.85 12.13 -1.29
CA THR A 65 6.88 10.67 -1.47
C THR A 65 7.39 9.90 -0.24
N ASP A 66 8.16 10.56 0.63
CA ASP A 66 8.58 10.05 1.94
C ASP A 66 7.60 10.41 3.07
N LEU A 67 6.48 11.05 2.75
CA LEU A 67 5.46 11.61 3.64
C LEU A 67 5.89 12.80 4.51
N ILE A 68 7.14 13.27 4.44
CA ILE A 68 7.65 14.35 5.32
C ILE A 68 7.30 15.71 4.72
N SER A 69 6.02 16.08 4.76
CA SER A 69 5.53 17.39 4.32
C SER A 69 4.38 17.91 5.19
N PRO A 70 4.39 19.20 5.59
CA PRO A 70 3.28 19.83 6.29
C PRO A 70 2.02 19.98 5.43
N ASP A 71 2.17 19.94 4.09
CA ASP A 71 1.06 19.94 3.14
C ASP A 71 0.62 18.51 2.85
N PHE A 72 -0.44 18.11 3.54
CA PHE A 72 -0.94 16.75 3.57
C PHE A 72 -2.48 16.73 3.66
N TYR A 73 -3.09 15.57 3.45
CA TYR A 73 -4.47 15.26 3.82
C TYR A 73 -4.50 13.98 4.63
N GLU A 74 -5.38 13.92 5.64
CA GLU A 74 -5.61 12.72 6.44
C GLU A 74 -7.10 12.41 6.51
N ILE A 75 -7.43 11.16 6.21
CA ILE A 75 -8.80 10.66 6.10
C ILE A 75 -8.96 9.48 7.06
N PHE A 76 -9.67 9.70 8.17
CA PHE A 76 -10.01 8.66 9.14
C PHE A 76 -11.34 8.00 8.80
N TYR A 77 -11.28 6.75 8.39
CA TYR A 77 -12.41 5.87 8.17
C TYR A 77 -12.87 5.26 9.49
N GLY A 78 -14.19 5.23 9.71
CA GLY A 78 -14.78 4.65 10.91
C GLY A 78 -14.48 5.44 12.18
N GLY A 79 -14.28 6.74 12.08
CA GLY A 79 -14.17 7.64 13.23
C GLY A 79 -15.45 7.70 14.05
N ALA A 80 -15.35 8.28 15.26
CA ALA A 80 -16.46 8.42 16.21
C ALA A 80 -17.18 7.09 16.49
N GLY A 81 -16.41 6.02 16.74
CA GLY A 81 -16.95 4.69 17.00
C GLY A 81 -17.58 4.04 15.76
N ASN A 82 -16.91 4.11 14.62
CA ASN A 82 -17.36 3.53 13.34
C ASN A 82 -18.68 4.13 12.80
N SER A 83 -18.83 5.45 12.96
CA SER A 83 -20.02 6.20 12.52
C SER A 83 -19.74 7.36 11.56
N LYS A 84 -18.45 7.69 11.34
CA LYS A 84 -18.02 8.81 10.48
C LYS A 84 -16.80 8.50 9.63
N ILE A 85 -16.65 9.29 8.56
CA ILE A 85 -15.36 9.65 7.98
C ILE A 85 -15.00 11.04 8.48
N PHE A 86 -13.77 11.25 8.96
CA PHE A 86 -13.20 12.57 9.19
C PHE A 86 -12.13 12.87 8.14
N LEU A 87 -12.01 14.14 7.77
CA LEU A 87 -11.01 14.65 6.83
C LEU A 87 -10.36 15.89 7.45
N SER A 88 -9.03 15.92 7.45
CA SER A 88 -8.23 17.08 7.88
C SER A 88 -7.20 17.48 6.82
N ARG A 89 -6.84 18.76 6.81
CA ARG A 89 -5.67 19.33 6.12
C ARG A 89 -4.75 20.00 7.14
N ASN A 90 -3.45 19.95 6.87
CA ASN A 90 -2.35 20.62 7.56
C ASN A 90 -2.48 20.66 9.10
N TYR A 91 -2.84 19.51 9.69
CA TYR A 91 -2.65 19.18 11.11
C TYR A 91 -3.57 19.93 12.11
N GLY A 92 -4.90 19.69 12.00
CA GLY A 92 -5.93 20.30 12.86
C GLY A 92 -7.25 19.50 13.02
N ILE A 93 -8.25 20.12 13.66
CA ILE A 93 -9.54 19.48 14.01
C ILE A 93 -10.50 19.47 12.81
N ASN A 94 -10.47 18.37 12.04
CA ASN A 94 -11.55 17.92 11.14
C ASN A 94 -12.20 19.00 10.26
N ASP A 95 -11.50 19.47 9.22
CA ASP A 95 -12.04 20.36 8.17
C ASP A 95 -13.36 19.88 7.56
N ALA A 96 -13.58 18.56 7.53
CA ALA A 96 -14.89 17.98 7.24
C ALA A 96 -15.18 16.70 8.03
N SER A 97 -16.46 16.37 8.17
CA SER A 97 -16.91 15.07 8.65
C SER A 97 -18.15 14.59 7.90
N PHE A 98 -18.16 13.33 7.49
CA PHE A 98 -19.24 12.70 6.73
C PHE A 98 -19.80 11.54 7.55
N SER A 99 -21.13 11.44 7.68
CA SER A 99 -21.77 10.42 8.51
C SER A 99 -22.00 9.14 7.70
N GLU A 100 -21.44 8.02 8.16
CA GLU A 100 -21.61 6.70 7.53
C GLU A 100 -21.46 5.62 8.60
N ALA A 101 -22.56 4.92 8.90
CA ALA A 101 -22.63 3.98 10.02
C ALA A 101 -22.14 2.59 9.63
N ASN A 102 -21.32 1.97 10.49
CA ASN A 102 -20.73 0.65 10.25
C ASN A 102 -19.95 0.63 8.92
N LEU A 103 -19.01 1.56 8.78
CA LEU A 103 -18.17 1.69 7.60
C LEU A 103 -17.11 0.58 7.54
N LEU A 104 -16.50 0.27 8.68
CA LEU A 104 -15.51 -0.78 8.85
C LEU A 104 -16.09 -2.00 9.58
N ASP A 105 -15.38 -3.14 9.58
CA ASP A 105 -15.76 -4.36 10.30
C ASP A 105 -14.52 -4.96 11.01
N CYS A 106 -14.68 -5.34 12.29
CA CYS A 106 -13.62 -5.96 13.10
C CYS A 106 -13.12 -7.31 12.54
N ASN A 107 -13.98 -8.05 11.84
CA ASN A 107 -13.80 -9.44 11.45
C ASN A 107 -13.66 -9.62 9.93
N ASN A 108 -14.36 -8.79 9.15
CA ASN A 108 -14.44 -8.89 7.70
C ASN A 108 -13.65 -7.77 7.00
N MET A 109 -13.10 -8.07 5.82
CA MET A 109 -12.53 -7.05 4.94
C MET A 109 -13.65 -6.25 4.27
N VAL A 110 -13.64 -4.93 4.41
CA VAL A 110 -14.54 -4.01 3.70
C VAL A 110 -13.77 -3.34 2.56
N ALA A 111 -14.26 -3.47 1.33
CA ALA A 111 -13.70 -2.77 0.17
C ALA A 111 -14.11 -1.29 0.16
N LEU A 112 -13.15 -0.41 -0.04
CA LEU A 112 -13.29 1.05 -0.13
C LEU A 112 -12.39 1.58 -1.26
N TRP A 113 -12.68 2.79 -1.72
CA TRP A 113 -11.80 3.53 -2.64
C TRP A 113 -11.68 4.98 -2.18
N ILE A 114 -10.54 5.62 -2.44
CA ILE A 114 -10.32 7.07 -2.28
C ILE A 114 -9.75 7.65 -3.58
N SER A 115 -10.09 8.88 -3.92
CA SER A 115 -9.57 9.58 -5.11
C SER A 115 -9.32 11.06 -4.84
N TRP A 116 -8.33 11.60 -5.56
CA TRP A 116 -7.98 13.03 -5.65
C TRP A 116 -8.20 13.58 -7.09
N GLU A 117 -8.96 12.84 -7.91
CA GLU A 117 -9.24 13.20 -9.30
C GLU A 117 -9.95 14.54 -9.47
N ASN A 118 -9.63 15.24 -10.56
CA ASN A 118 -10.25 16.52 -10.93
C ASN A 118 -10.23 17.55 -9.79
N SER A 119 -9.17 17.50 -8.97
CA SER A 119 -8.95 18.37 -7.80
C SER A 119 -10.00 18.25 -6.69
N LYS A 120 -10.60 17.06 -6.52
CA LYS A 120 -11.58 16.75 -5.46
C LYS A 120 -11.18 15.52 -4.67
N LEU A 121 -11.36 15.57 -3.34
CA LEU A 121 -11.29 14.36 -2.53
C LEU A 121 -12.65 13.65 -2.50
N GLN A 122 -12.67 12.38 -2.90
CA GLN A 122 -13.85 11.53 -2.89
C GLN A 122 -13.53 10.15 -2.30
N THR A 123 -14.51 9.52 -1.63
CA THR A 123 -14.43 8.11 -1.22
C THR A 123 -15.81 7.45 -1.18
N GLY A 124 -15.86 6.12 -1.38
CA GLY A 124 -17.08 5.31 -1.38
C GLY A 124 -16.83 3.83 -1.09
N ARG A 125 -17.90 3.04 -1.02
CA ARG A 125 -17.85 1.58 -0.79
C ARG A 125 -17.66 0.77 -2.08
N GLY A 126 -16.95 -0.35 -1.95
CA GLY A 126 -16.68 -1.30 -3.01
C GLY A 126 -15.33 -1.08 -3.70
N SER A 127 -15.03 -1.91 -4.69
CA SER A 127 -13.77 -1.89 -5.44
C SER A 127 -13.90 -1.26 -6.83
N ILE A 128 -14.84 -0.33 -7.02
CA ILE A 128 -15.09 0.37 -8.29
C ILE A 128 -15.19 1.86 -8.00
N LEU A 129 -14.23 2.62 -8.53
CA LEU A 129 -14.14 4.08 -8.41
C LEU A 129 -15.49 4.76 -8.75
N GLY A 130 -15.87 5.74 -7.94
CA GLY A 130 -17.11 6.51 -8.11
C GLY A 130 -18.39 5.81 -7.65
N GLN A 131 -18.41 4.48 -7.48
CA GLN A 131 -19.60 3.77 -6.98
C GLN A 131 -19.77 3.92 -5.46
N ASN A 132 -21.03 3.95 -5.00
CA ASN A 132 -21.40 4.05 -3.58
C ASN A 132 -20.64 5.17 -2.82
N LYS A 133 -20.48 6.33 -3.47
CA LYS A 133 -19.76 7.49 -2.92
C LYS A 133 -20.41 7.97 -1.62
N ILE A 134 -19.60 7.99 -0.56
CA ILE A 134 -19.94 8.51 0.78
C ILE A 134 -19.53 10.00 0.88
N MET A 135 -18.37 10.33 0.31
CA MET A 135 -17.71 11.62 0.48
C MET A 135 -17.48 12.32 -0.87
N GLU A 136 -17.71 13.62 -0.89
CA GLU A 136 -17.08 14.54 -1.84
C GLU A 136 -16.70 15.81 -1.09
N TRP A 137 -15.45 16.23 -1.22
CA TRP A 137 -14.88 17.43 -0.63
C TRP A 137 -14.04 18.17 -1.67
N ASN A 138 -14.11 19.50 -1.62
CA ASN A 138 -13.29 20.39 -2.44
C ASN A 138 -12.46 21.19 -1.44
N ASP A 139 -11.14 21.30 -1.64
CA ASP A 139 -10.30 22.09 -0.75
C ASP A 139 -10.70 23.57 -0.84
N PRO A 140 -11.03 24.25 0.28
CA PRO A 140 -11.37 25.67 0.27
C PRO A 140 -10.16 26.58 0.00
N ASN A 141 -8.94 26.03 0.00
CA ASN A 141 -7.69 26.72 -0.31
C ASN A 141 -7.22 26.35 -1.74
N THR A 142 -6.15 25.57 -1.85
CA THR A 142 -5.59 25.06 -3.11
C THR A 142 -5.42 23.54 -2.99
N PRO A 143 -6.08 22.72 -3.83
CA PRO A 143 -5.91 21.27 -3.87
C PRO A 143 -4.43 20.84 -3.93
N LEU A 144 -4.07 19.80 -3.18
CA LEU A 144 -2.68 19.31 -3.11
C LEU A 144 -2.33 18.37 -4.27
N ASP A 145 -1.15 18.56 -4.85
CA ASP A 145 -0.52 17.61 -5.76
C ASP A 145 0.04 16.42 -4.96
N ILE A 146 -0.69 15.30 -4.94
CA ILE A 146 -0.34 14.13 -4.13
C ILE A 146 0.83 13.38 -4.76
N ALA A 147 1.83 13.04 -3.96
CA ALA A 147 2.99 12.25 -4.36
C ALA A 147 3.19 11.01 -3.47
N GLY A 148 3.08 11.18 -2.15
CA GLY A 148 3.16 10.10 -1.17
C GLY A 148 1.80 9.67 -0.66
N ILE A 149 1.68 8.38 -0.33
CA ILE A 149 0.51 7.80 0.29
C ILE A 149 0.97 7.02 1.54
N GLY A 150 0.27 7.14 2.65
CA GLY A 150 0.53 6.40 3.88
C GLY A 150 -0.75 5.75 4.44
N ILE A 151 -0.58 4.66 5.19
CA ILE A 151 -1.66 4.05 5.99
C ILE A 151 -1.26 3.86 7.45
N MET A 152 -2.26 3.90 8.33
CA MET A 152 -2.09 3.77 9.78
C MET A 152 -3.43 3.34 10.42
N SER A 153 -3.41 2.85 11.65
CA SER A 153 -4.60 2.79 12.51
C SER A 153 -4.42 3.70 13.73
N ALA A 154 -5.47 4.35 14.20
CA ALA A 154 -5.42 5.36 15.24
C ALA A 154 -6.17 4.96 16.52
N TRP A 155 -5.99 5.74 17.59
CA TRP A 155 -6.73 5.66 18.86
C TRP A 155 -6.95 4.23 19.40
N GLY A 156 -5.85 3.47 19.48
CA GLY A 156 -5.82 2.10 20.00
C GLY A 156 -6.50 1.05 19.11
N SER A 157 -6.72 1.36 17.83
CA SER A 157 -7.24 0.43 16.83
C SER A 157 -6.14 -0.27 16.04
N ASN A 158 -6.46 -1.46 15.52
CA ASN A 158 -5.60 -2.26 14.66
C ASN A 158 -6.31 -2.44 13.31
N ALA A 159 -5.56 -2.33 12.20
CA ALA A 159 -6.12 -2.50 10.87
C ALA A 159 -5.28 -3.46 10.02
N GLU A 160 -5.95 -4.39 9.35
CA GLU A 160 -5.38 -5.17 8.25
C GLU A 160 -5.88 -4.60 6.93
N TRP A 161 -4.97 -4.45 5.96
CA TRP A 161 -5.22 -3.80 4.68
C TRP A 161 -4.89 -4.75 3.53
N ILE A 162 -5.62 -4.64 2.41
CA ILE A 162 -5.34 -5.36 1.16
C ILE A 162 -5.42 -4.37 -0.02
N PHE A 163 -4.34 -4.25 -0.79
CA PHE A 163 -4.28 -3.45 -2.03
C PHE A 163 -4.29 -4.38 -3.25
N LEU A 164 -4.92 -3.95 -4.34
CA LEU A 164 -5.03 -4.74 -5.56
C LEU A 164 -3.85 -4.45 -6.50
N SER A 165 -3.54 -5.38 -7.41
CA SER A 165 -2.42 -5.25 -8.35
C SER A 165 -2.56 -4.09 -9.34
N GLY A 166 -3.75 -3.50 -9.48
CA GLY A 166 -3.95 -2.31 -10.32
C GLY A 166 -3.49 -1.01 -9.66
N ASP A 167 -3.56 -0.95 -8.32
CA ASP A 167 -3.14 0.21 -7.52
C ASP A 167 -1.63 0.19 -7.20
N ILE A 168 -1.00 -0.98 -7.35
CA ILE A 168 0.45 -1.19 -7.23
C ILE A 168 1.12 -0.90 -8.59
N GLY A 169 2.24 -0.19 -8.59
CA GLY A 169 2.96 0.25 -9.80
C GLY A 169 3.20 -0.86 -10.82
N ASN A 170 2.66 -0.68 -12.03
CA ASN A 170 2.49 -1.74 -13.03
C ASN A 170 3.77 -2.10 -13.83
N ASP A 171 4.90 -1.41 -13.60
CA ASP A 171 6.10 -1.47 -14.45
C ASP A 171 7.07 -2.63 -14.14
N ALA A 172 6.79 -3.46 -13.12
CA ALA A 172 7.60 -4.63 -12.76
C ALA A 172 6.79 -5.93 -12.86
N ARG A 173 6.56 -6.39 -14.10
CA ARG A 173 6.10 -7.77 -14.37
C ARG A 173 7.27 -8.74 -14.14
N PHE A 174 6.99 -9.95 -13.63
CA PHE A 174 8.04 -10.96 -13.40
C PHE A 174 7.80 -12.25 -14.20
N CYS A 175 8.87 -12.72 -14.86
CA CYS A 175 8.90 -13.85 -15.76
C CYS A 175 9.50 -15.06 -15.00
N GLY A 176 8.65 -16.00 -14.59
CA GLY A 176 9.05 -17.17 -13.80
C GLY A 176 9.59 -18.32 -14.64
N SER A 177 10.81 -18.76 -14.35
CA SER A 177 11.45 -19.97 -14.88
C SER A 177 11.54 -21.03 -13.79
N SER A 178 10.61 -21.98 -13.79
CA SER A 178 10.61 -23.11 -12.85
C SER A 178 11.80 -24.05 -13.07
N GLY A 179 12.31 -24.67 -12.00
CA GLY A 179 13.45 -25.57 -12.10
C GLY A 179 14.81 -24.86 -12.13
N LYS A 180 14.85 -23.57 -11.74
CA LYS A 180 16.02 -22.68 -11.83
C LYS A 180 16.20 -21.92 -10.52
N SER A 181 17.45 -21.79 -10.09
CA SER A 181 17.86 -21.17 -8.83
C SER A 181 19.23 -20.50 -8.97
N LEU A 182 19.55 -19.56 -8.08
CA LEU A 182 20.88 -18.93 -7.97
C LEU A 182 21.84 -19.88 -7.22
N THR A 183 23.02 -20.14 -7.80
CA THR A 183 24.06 -20.94 -7.12
C THR A 183 24.99 -20.12 -6.23
N ASN A 184 24.81 -18.80 -6.16
CA ASN A 184 25.70 -17.89 -5.44
C ASN A 184 25.34 -17.80 -3.95
N THR A 185 26.19 -18.32 -3.07
CA THR A 185 25.95 -18.39 -1.61
C THR A 185 26.16 -17.06 -0.85
N GLY A 186 26.34 -15.94 -1.56
CA GLY A 186 26.54 -14.61 -0.98
C GLY A 186 25.29 -13.71 -0.94
N VAL A 187 24.16 -14.16 -1.50
CA VAL A 187 22.95 -13.35 -1.69
C VAL A 187 22.12 -13.25 -0.41
N THR A 188 21.49 -12.10 -0.14
CA THR A 188 20.66 -11.93 1.05
C THR A 188 19.34 -12.70 0.92
N LEU A 189 19.09 -13.61 1.87
CA LEU A 189 17.88 -14.41 1.97
C LEU A 189 16.76 -13.65 2.72
N TYR A 190 15.53 -13.75 2.21
CA TYR A 190 14.32 -13.22 2.86
C TYR A 190 13.22 -14.28 2.93
N THR A 191 12.76 -14.61 4.14
CA THR A 191 11.60 -15.49 4.35
C THR A 191 10.30 -14.70 4.16
N LEU A 192 9.85 -14.63 2.90
CA LEU A 192 8.67 -13.90 2.44
C LEU A 192 7.87 -14.78 1.48
N SER A 193 6.58 -14.48 1.30
CA SER A 193 5.81 -15.09 0.21
C SER A 193 6.40 -14.66 -1.15
N VAL A 194 6.14 -15.44 -2.20
CA VAL A 194 6.51 -15.09 -3.59
C VAL A 194 6.09 -13.66 -3.97
N LEU A 195 4.98 -13.19 -3.41
CA LEU A 195 4.50 -11.82 -3.58
C LEU A 195 5.39 -10.82 -2.87
N GLY A 196 5.72 -11.04 -1.59
CA GLY A 196 6.67 -10.21 -0.83
C GLY A 196 8.08 -10.18 -1.42
N CYS A 197 8.48 -11.24 -2.13
CA CYS A 197 9.74 -11.29 -2.88
C CYS A 197 9.70 -10.45 -4.16
N ALA A 198 8.71 -10.67 -5.03
CA ALA A 198 8.51 -9.87 -6.24
C ALA A 198 8.42 -8.37 -5.91
N PHE A 199 7.52 -8.07 -4.98
CA PHE A 199 7.35 -6.80 -4.31
C PHE A 199 8.68 -6.14 -3.89
N LYS A 200 9.53 -6.85 -3.14
CA LYS A 200 10.82 -6.32 -2.67
C LYS A 200 11.77 -5.98 -3.82
N CYS A 201 11.60 -6.63 -4.98
CA CYS A 201 12.35 -6.34 -6.19
C CYS A 201 11.76 -5.21 -7.05
N ILE A 202 10.47 -4.88 -6.89
CA ILE A 202 9.87 -3.67 -7.47
C ILE A 202 10.49 -2.43 -6.83
N VAL A 203 10.66 -2.45 -5.51
CA VAL A 203 11.04 -1.29 -4.69
C VAL A 203 12.54 -1.18 -4.38
N SER A 204 13.38 -1.96 -5.09
CA SER A 204 14.84 -1.83 -5.10
C SER A 204 15.30 -1.55 -6.52
N ASP A 205 15.86 -0.36 -6.75
CA ASP A 205 16.42 0.04 -8.05
C ASP A 205 17.60 -0.84 -8.48
N ALA A 206 18.26 -1.51 -7.53
CA ALA A 206 19.36 -2.45 -7.79
C ALA A 206 18.86 -3.87 -8.16
N CYS A 207 17.59 -4.18 -7.87
CA CYS A 207 17.06 -5.53 -8.08
C CYS A 207 16.53 -5.73 -9.50
N GLU A 208 16.90 -6.86 -10.10
CA GLU A 208 16.50 -7.24 -11.46
C GLU A 208 15.66 -8.53 -11.49
N GLY A 209 15.60 -9.25 -10.37
CA GLY A 209 14.80 -10.46 -10.19
C GLY A 209 14.94 -11.06 -8.80
N PHE A 210 14.36 -12.24 -8.59
CA PHE A 210 14.52 -13.01 -7.36
C PHE A 210 14.39 -14.51 -7.66
N ASP A 211 15.16 -15.33 -6.95
CA ASP A 211 14.96 -16.77 -6.89
C ASP A 211 14.05 -17.07 -5.69
N TYR A 212 12.96 -17.81 -5.90
CA TYR A 212 11.99 -18.16 -4.86
C TYR A 212 11.86 -19.67 -4.69
N ASN A 213 12.20 -20.16 -3.49
CA ASN A 213 12.01 -21.57 -3.14
C ASN A 213 10.58 -21.79 -2.60
N VAL A 214 9.85 -22.66 -3.30
CA VAL A 214 8.43 -22.91 -3.08
C VAL A 214 8.17 -23.70 -1.79
N GLN A 215 9.08 -24.58 -1.37
CA GLN A 215 8.95 -25.37 -0.14
C GLN A 215 9.30 -24.56 1.12
N LEU A 216 10.36 -23.74 1.03
CA LEU A 216 10.89 -22.99 2.17
C LEU A 216 10.24 -21.61 2.36
N HIS A 217 9.41 -21.17 1.40
CA HIS A 217 8.73 -19.86 1.38
C HIS A 217 9.72 -18.71 1.65
N ASN A 218 10.79 -18.70 0.87
CA ASN A 218 11.86 -17.72 0.97
C ASN A 218 12.46 -17.39 -0.41
N CYS A 219 13.24 -16.32 -0.47
CA CYS A 219 13.86 -15.86 -1.71
C CYS A 219 15.22 -15.20 -1.54
N HIS A 220 16.02 -15.30 -2.60
CA HIS A 220 17.25 -14.56 -2.81
C HIS A 220 17.01 -13.44 -3.84
N MET A 221 17.42 -12.20 -3.55
CA MET A 221 17.27 -11.07 -4.46
C MET A 221 18.41 -11.01 -5.48
N ILE A 222 18.13 -10.83 -6.76
CA ILE A 222 19.13 -10.74 -7.83
C ILE A 222 19.46 -9.28 -8.05
N GLU A 223 20.71 -8.88 -7.77
CA GLU A 223 21.18 -7.51 -8.00
C GLU A 223 22.33 -7.48 -9.02
N GLY A 224 22.22 -6.62 -10.03
CA GLY A 224 23.24 -6.46 -11.07
C GLY A 224 23.60 -7.76 -11.83
N THR A 225 24.81 -8.28 -11.59
CA THR A 225 25.42 -9.37 -12.39
C THR A 225 25.09 -10.79 -11.92
N ASP A 226 24.31 -10.98 -10.85
CA ASP A 226 24.06 -12.30 -10.25
C ASP A 226 23.38 -13.32 -11.20
N PHE A 227 22.72 -12.87 -12.28
CA PHE A 227 22.18 -13.72 -13.35
C PHE A 227 23.21 -14.66 -14.01
N LEU A 228 24.51 -14.38 -13.87
CA LEU A 228 25.57 -15.22 -14.43
C LEU A 228 25.76 -16.56 -13.69
N GLN A 229 25.03 -16.78 -12.58
CA GLN A 229 25.15 -17.98 -11.73
C GLN A 229 23.80 -18.71 -11.54
N ILE A 230 23.16 -19.11 -12.64
CA ILE A 230 21.89 -19.86 -12.63
C ILE A 230 22.14 -21.37 -12.73
N GLY A 231 21.74 -22.10 -11.70
CA GLY A 231 21.74 -23.57 -11.65
C GLY A 231 20.38 -24.19 -11.98
N ASN A 232 20.16 -25.43 -11.52
CA ASN A 232 18.86 -26.09 -11.53
C ASN A 232 18.49 -26.50 -10.11
N ASP A 233 17.31 -26.12 -9.64
CA ASP A 233 16.65 -26.65 -8.44
C ASP A 233 15.17 -26.80 -8.75
N ILE A 234 14.60 -27.98 -8.48
CA ILE A 234 13.20 -28.32 -8.80
C ILE A 234 12.19 -27.63 -7.87
N ASP A 235 12.62 -27.28 -6.65
CA ASP A 235 11.78 -26.60 -5.66
C ASP A 235 11.83 -25.07 -5.80
N SER A 236 12.59 -24.54 -6.76
CA SER A 236 12.78 -23.11 -6.98
C SER A 236 12.23 -22.60 -8.32
N ILE A 237 11.82 -21.34 -8.32
CA ILE A 237 11.39 -20.59 -9.50
C ILE A 237 12.18 -19.29 -9.56
N LEU A 238 12.95 -19.12 -10.64
CA LEU A 238 13.70 -17.90 -10.92
C LEU A 238 12.78 -16.87 -11.60
N TYR A 239 12.48 -15.76 -10.93
CA TYR A 239 11.66 -14.67 -11.45
C TYR A 239 12.54 -13.49 -11.89
N THR A 240 12.48 -13.10 -13.16
CA THR A 240 13.22 -11.95 -13.69
C THR A 240 12.26 -10.83 -14.10
N LYS A 241 12.67 -9.55 -14.02
CA LYS A 241 11.85 -8.45 -14.59
C LYS A 241 11.58 -8.71 -16.08
N CYS A 242 10.31 -8.70 -16.50
CA CYS A 242 9.92 -8.75 -17.90
C CYS A 242 9.86 -7.32 -18.45
N TRP A 243 10.67 -6.99 -19.44
CA TRP A 243 10.51 -5.76 -20.20
C TRP A 243 9.40 -5.92 -21.24
N SER A 244 8.52 -4.92 -21.33
CA SER A 244 7.56 -4.81 -22.44
C SER A 244 8.31 -4.57 -23.76
N ILE A 245 7.87 -5.24 -24.83
CA ILE A 245 8.28 -4.98 -26.22
C ILE A 245 7.20 -4.14 -26.90
#